data_AF-A0A1G6AHX1-F1
#
_entry.id   AF-A0A1G6AHX1-F1
#
_cell.length_a   1.000
_cell.length_b   1.000
_cell.length_c   1.000
_cell.angle_alpha   90.00
_cell.angle_beta   90.00
_cell.angle_gamma   90.00
#
_symmetry.space_group_name_H-M   'P 1'
#
loop_
_entity.id
_entity.type
_entity.pdbx_description
1 polymer ?
#
loop_
_entity_poly.entity_id
_entity_poly.type
_entity_poly.pdbx_seq_one_letter_code
_entity_poly.pdbx_strand_id
1 'polypeptide(L)'
;MPKRKGNLNTIYISERLQECLRQVAFCPLTTVVAPMGYGKTTAVNWFLSEKSHDEKIDTIRISVYSDNVTIFWKSVQDAFSFAGYNFLQEYPYPTDPASGSLLADAVCHELQGEKEFHFLQTKPPALYYLRWWL
;
A
#
# COMPACT_ATOMS: atom_id res chain seq x y z
N MET A 1 -32.14 -8.29 -20.73
CA MET A 1 -31.23 -8.13 -19.58
C MET A 1 -31.59 -6.84 -18.85
N PRO A 2 -31.94 -6.87 -17.55
CA PRO A 2 -32.32 -5.65 -16.84
C PRO A 2 -31.06 -4.78 -16.66
N LYS A 3 -31.10 -3.53 -17.13
CA LYS A 3 -30.02 -2.56 -16.91
C LYS A 3 -29.85 -2.40 -15.40
N ARG A 4 -28.70 -2.83 -14.86
CA ARG A 4 -28.32 -2.55 -13.46
C ARG A 4 -28.43 -1.03 -13.27
N LYS A 5 -29.25 -0.61 -12.31
CA LYS A 5 -29.46 0.78 -11.93
C LYS A 5 -28.09 1.32 -11.49
N GLY A 6 -27.44 2.13 -12.33
CA GLY A 6 -26.10 2.63 -12.09
C GLY A 6 -26.06 3.38 -10.78
N ASN A 7 -25.32 2.87 -9.80
CA ASN A 7 -25.00 3.63 -8.60
C ASN A 7 -24.00 4.72 -9.03
N LEU A 8 -24.27 5.99 -8.69
CA LEU A 8 -23.38 7.11 -9.00
C LEU A 8 -21.97 6.93 -8.40
N ASN A 9 -21.84 6.06 -7.40
CA ASN A 9 -20.58 5.67 -6.77
C ASN A 9 -19.87 4.50 -7.48
N THR A 10 -20.33 4.07 -8.66
CA THR A 10 -19.67 2.99 -9.40
C THR A 10 -18.38 3.53 -10.01
N ILE A 11 -17.24 3.10 -9.45
CA ILE A 11 -15.93 3.40 -10.00
C ILE A 11 -15.80 2.66 -11.34
N TYR A 12 -15.54 3.40 -12.42
CA TYR A 12 -15.26 2.80 -13.73
C TYR A 12 -13.76 2.62 -13.91
N ILE A 13 -13.33 1.37 -14.11
CA ILE A 13 -11.96 0.99 -14.46
C ILE A 13 -12.00 0.25 -15.79
N SER A 14 -11.30 0.74 -16.80
CA SER A 14 -11.27 0.12 -18.14
C SER A 14 -10.60 -1.25 -18.11
N GLU A 15 -11.00 -2.18 -18.97
CA GLU A 15 -10.38 -3.52 -19.07
C GLU A 15 -8.86 -3.45 -19.26
N ARG A 16 -8.39 -2.50 -20.09
CA ARG A 16 -6.95 -2.25 -20.27
C ARG A 16 -6.26 -1.90 -18.95
N LEU A 17 -6.88 -1.05 -18.12
CA LEU A 17 -6.33 -0.66 -16.83
C LEU A 17 -6.38 -1.82 -15.83
N GLN A 18 -7.45 -2.62 -15.84
CA GLN A 18 -7.52 -3.85 -15.04
C GLN A 18 -6.38 -4.81 -15.38
N GLU A 19 -6.10 -5.02 -16.68
CA GLU A 19 -5.01 -5.89 -17.13
C GLU A 19 -3.63 -5.34 -16.74
N CYS A 20 -3.43 -4.02 -16.83
CA CYS A 20 -2.20 -3.39 -16.31
C CYS A 20 -2.06 -3.60 -14.79
N LEU A 21 -3.16 -3.49 -14.03
CA LEU A 21 -3.18 -3.70 -12.59
C LEU A 21 -2.98 -5.17 -12.21
N ARG A 22 -3.33 -6.14 -13.05
CA ARG A 22 -3.02 -7.55 -12.78
C ARG A 22 -1.52 -7.80 -12.62
N GLN A 23 -0.66 -7.06 -13.32
CA GLN A 23 0.79 -7.17 -13.16
C GLN A 23 1.28 -6.77 -11.76
N VAL A 24 0.52 -5.93 -11.07
CA VAL A 24 0.77 -5.55 -9.66
C VAL A 24 0.76 -6.80 -8.76
N ALA A 25 -0.04 -7.81 -9.08
CA ALA A 25 -0.10 -9.10 -8.38
C ALA A 25 1.04 -10.07 -8.76
N PHE A 26 2.04 -9.66 -9.54
CA PHE A 26 3.19 -10.52 -9.86
C PHE A 26 4.53 -9.85 -9.57
N CYS A 27 4.54 -8.55 -9.26
CA CYS A 27 5.74 -7.78 -8.98
C CYS A 27 5.87 -7.48 -7.48
N PRO A 28 7.03 -7.74 -6.84
CA PRO A 28 7.30 -7.34 -5.45
C PRO A 28 7.25 -5.83 -5.22
N LEU A 29 7.56 -5.05 -6.26
CA LEU A 29 7.44 -3.59 -6.23
C LEU A 29 6.87 -3.11 -7.56
N THR A 30 5.81 -2.32 -7.50
CA THR A 30 5.18 -1.67 -8.66
C THR A 30 5.11 -0.17 -8.44
N THR A 31 5.53 0.62 -9.42
CA THR A 31 5.40 2.07 -9.36
C THR A 31 4.29 2.52 -10.30
N VAL A 32 3.29 3.24 -9.77
CA VAL A 32 2.17 3.80 -10.53
C VAL A 32 2.41 5.29 -10.74
N VAL A 33 2.69 5.67 -11.99
CA VAL A 33 3.01 7.04 -12.39
C VAL A 33 1.94 7.60 -13.31
N ALA A 34 1.43 8.79 -13.00
CA ALA A 34 0.51 9.57 -13.82
C ALA A 34 0.43 11.01 -13.26
N PRO A 35 -0.06 12.00 -14.01
CA PRO A 35 -0.28 13.35 -13.48
C PRO A 35 -1.32 13.38 -12.34
N MET A 36 -1.35 14.47 -11.58
CA MET A 36 -2.38 14.68 -10.56
C MET A 36 -3.78 14.70 -11.21
N GLY A 37 -4.78 14.15 -10.52
CA GLY A 37 -6.15 14.08 -11.03
C GLY A 37 -6.48 12.88 -11.93
N TYR A 38 -5.49 12.10 -12.39
CA TYR A 38 -5.70 10.91 -13.25
C TYR A 38 -6.18 9.65 -12.50
N GLY A 39 -6.70 9.78 -11.29
CA GLY A 39 -7.33 8.66 -10.57
C GLY A 39 -6.37 7.55 -10.10
N LYS A 40 -5.06 7.79 -10.01
CA LYS A 40 -4.07 6.77 -9.56
C LYS A 40 -4.47 6.07 -8.26
N THR A 41 -4.76 6.87 -7.23
CA THR A 41 -5.16 6.36 -5.91
C THR A 41 -6.47 5.59 -5.99
N THR A 42 -7.42 6.06 -6.80
CA THR A 42 -8.70 5.38 -7.02
C THR A 42 -8.51 4.02 -7.68
N ALA A 43 -7.67 3.94 -8.72
CA ALA A 43 -7.40 2.70 -9.44
C ALA A 43 -6.75 1.64 -8.56
N VAL A 44 -5.74 2.03 -7.77
CA VAL A 44 -5.03 1.11 -6.87
C VAL A 44 -5.90 0.69 -5.69
N ASN A 45 -6.67 1.62 -5.09
CA ASN A 45 -7.62 1.27 -4.02
C ASN A 45 -8.70 0.32 -4.51
N TRP A 46 -9.22 0.53 -5.73
CA TRP A 46 -10.20 -0.37 -6.33
C TRP A 46 -9.61 -1.78 -6.50
N PHE A 47 -8.41 -1.89 -7.08
CA PHE A 47 -7.73 -3.17 -7.27
C PHE A 47 -7.50 -3.92 -5.95
N LEU A 48 -7.02 -3.22 -4.91
CA LEU A 48 -6.79 -3.83 -3.60
C LEU A 48 -8.09 -4.20 -2.90
N SER A 49 -9.16 -3.43 -3.10
CA SER A 49 -10.46 -3.77 -2.54
C SER A 49 -11.04 -5.04 -3.17
N GLU A 50 -10.92 -5.22 -4.50
CA GLU A 50 -11.33 -6.47 -5.15
C GLU A 50 -10.51 -7.65 -4.63
N LYS A 51 -9.19 -7.46 -4.48
CA LYS A 51 -8.30 -8.51 -3.99
C LYS A 51 -8.53 -8.89 -2.53
N SER A 52 -8.75 -7.92 -1.65
CA SER A 52 -9.07 -8.16 -0.23
C SER A 52 -10.39 -8.90 0.00
N HIS A 53 -11.29 -8.89 -0.97
CA HIS A 53 -12.53 -9.64 -0.90
C HIS A 53 -12.32 -11.14 -1.16
N ASP A 54 -11.33 -11.48 -1.98
CA ASP A 54 -11.07 -12.85 -2.44
C ASP A 54 -9.90 -13.52 -1.68
N GLU A 55 -8.99 -12.74 -1.10
CA GLU A 55 -7.75 -13.19 -0.45
C GLU A 55 -7.56 -12.53 0.94
N LYS A 56 -6.87 -13.20 1.87
CA LYS A 56 -6.51 -12.64 3.19
C LYS A 56 -5.35 -11.64 3.04
N ILE A 57 -5.68 -10.42 2.61
CA ILE A 57 -4.73 -9.33 2.36
C ILE A 57 -4.85 -8.25 3.44
N ASP A 58 -3.71 -7.90 4.05
CA ASP A 58 -3.60 -6.71 4.91
C ASP A 58 -2.92 -5.57 4.10
N THR A 59 -3.57 -4.40 4.04
CA THR A 59 -3.06 -3.22 3.32
C THR A 59 -2.55 -2.17 4.31
N ILE A 60 -1.27 -1.83 4.22
CA ILE A 60 -0.62 -0.77 5.01
C ILE A 60 -0.39 0.44 4.11
N ARG A 61 -1.07 1.54 4.39
CA ARG A 61 -0.99 2.76 3.57
C ARG A 61 -0.21 3.87 4.26
N ILE A 62 0.91 4.23 3.67
CA ILE A 62 1.81 5.30 4.10
C ILE A 62 1.65 6.48 3.14
N SER A 63 1.38 7.67 3.67
CA SER A 63 1.27 8.88 2.86
C SER A 63 2.43 9.83 3.17
N VAL A 64 3.20 10.20 2.14
CA VAL A 64 4.42 10.99 2.28
C VAL A 64 4.22 12.33 1.58
N TYR A 65 4.00 13.36 2.40
CA TYR A 65 3.74 14.72 1.93
C TYR A 65 4.93 15.68 2.09
N SER A 66 6.00 15.25 2.78
CA SER A 66 7.19 16.07 3.03
C SER A 66 8.45 15.22 3.07
N ASP A 67 9.59 15.85 2.86
CA ASP A 67 10.91 15.22 3.03
C ASP A 67 11.39 15.24 4.49
N ASN A 68 10.54 15.65 5.44
CA ASN A 68 10.87 15.63 6.87
C ASN A 68 10.80 14.18 7.39
N VAL A 69 11.95 13.66 7.78
CA VAL A 69 12.14 12.29 8.28
C VAL A 69 11.27 11.98 9.49
N THR A 70 11.11 12.91 10.43
CA THR A 70 10.27 12.71 11.62
C THR A 70 8.81 12.54 11.26
N ILE A 71 8.32 13.37 10.33
CA ILE A 71 6.93 13.28 9.82
C ILE A 71 6.73 11.98 9.04
N PHE A 72 7.71 11.62 8.21
CA PHE A 72 7.70 10.35 7.48
C PHE A 72 7.63 9.16 8.45
N TRP A 73 8.51 9.09 9.43
CA TRP A 73 8.56 7.99 10.38
C TRP A 73 7.28 7.86 11.19
N LYS A 74 6.75 8.99 11.67
CA LYS A 74 5.46 8.99 12.37
C LYS A 74 4.33 8.47 11.48
N SER A 75 4.32 8.84 10.20
CA SER A 75 3.34 8.33 9.22
C SER A 75 3.46 6.82 8.99
N VAL A 76 4.68 6.26 9.04
CA VAL A 76 4.91 4.81 8.99
C VAL A 76 4.33 4.13 10.25
N GLN A 77 4.67 4.63 11.44
CA GLN A 77 4.17 4.09 12.70
C GLN A 77 2.64 4.11 12.77
N ASP A 78 2.02 5.23 12.38
CA ASP A 78 0.58 5.39 12.38
C ASP A 78 -0.10 4.46 11.36
N ALA A 79 0.51 4.24 10.19
CA ALA A 79 -0.01 3.32 9.18
C ALA A 79 0.00 1.85 9.65
N PHE A 80 1.07 1.41 10.32
CA PHE A 80 1.15 0.08 10.90
C PHE A 80 0.14 -0.10 12.04
N SER A 81 0.03 0.89 12.92
CA SER A 81 -0.92 0.87 14.03
C SER A 81 -2.37 0.82 13.53
N PHE A 82 -2.70 1.57 12.48
CA PHE A 82 -4.01 1.52 11.82
C PHE A 82 -4.32 0.13 11.24
N ALA A 83 -3.32 -0.60 10.77
CA ALA A 83 -3.45 -1.98 10.31
C ALA A 83 -3.45 -3.01 11.46
N GLY A 84 -3.38 -2.58 12.72
CA GLY A 84 -3.40 -3.44 13.91
C GLY A 84 -2.01 -3.85 14.43
N TYR A 85 -0.93 -3.36 13.82
CA TYR A 85 0.45 -3.69 14.17
C TYR A 85 1.09 -2.55 14.97
N ASN A 86 1.20 -2.70 16.30
CA ASN A 86 1.67 -1.62 17.17
C ASN A 86 3.16 -1.66 17.51
N PHE A 87 3.90 -2.68 17.06
CA PHE A 87 5.32 -2.88 17.42
C PHE A 87 6.25 -1.71 17.01
N LEU A 88 5.87 -0.93 15.99
CA LEU A 88 6.66 0.21 15.55
C LEU A 88 6.47 1.49 16.38
N GLN A 89 5.44 1.59 17.24
CA GLN A 89 5.12 2.85 17.94
C GLN A 89 6.27 3.35 18.82
N GLU A 90 7.00 2.44 19.46
CA GLU A 90 8.13 2.76 20.33
C GLU A 90 9.48 2.68 19.60
N TYR A 91 9.48 2.27 18.34
CA TYR A 91 10.71 2.10 17.57
C TYR A 91 11.21 3.44 17.04
N PRO A 92 12.44 3.89 17.35
CA PRO A 92 12.98 5.14 16.84
C PRO A 92 13.30 5.03 15.35
N TYR A 93 13.37 6.17 14.66
CA TYR A 93 13.79 6.17 13.25
C TYR A 93 15.22 5.59 13.12
N PRO A 94 15.46 4.59 12.25
CA PRO A 94 16.79 4.01 12.07
C PRO A 94 17.72 5.05 11.43
N THR A 95 18.84 5.33 12.11
CA THR A 95 19.81 6.35 11.65
C THR A 95 21.06 5.75 11.01
N ASP A 96 21.22 4.43 11.09
CA ASP A 96 22.38 3.69 10.63
C ASP A 96 21.98 2.33 10.03
N PRO A 97 22.84 1.68 9.24
CA PRO A 97 22.50 0.41 8.59
C PRO A 97 22.17 -0.74 9.56
N ALA A 98 22.76 -0.77 10.76
CA ALA A 98 22.49 -1.83 11.73
C ALA A 98 21.09 -1.65 12.34
N SER A 99 20.73 -0.44 12.74
CA SER A 99 19.34 -0.14 13.17
C SER A 99 18.32 -0.37 12.05
N GLY A 100 18.68 -0.08 10.80
CA GLY A 100 17.85 -0.41 9.64
C GLY A 100 17.65 -1.91 9.43
N SER A 101 18.69 -2.72 9.65
CA SER A 101 18.60 -4.17 9.55
C SER A 101 17.74 -4.77 10.68
N LEU A 102 17.92 -4.29 11.92
CA LEU A 102 17.09 -4.69 13.05
C LEU A 102 15.61 -4.34 12.84
N LEU A 103 15.33 -3.19 12.24
CA LEU A 103 13.97 -2.82 11.85
C LEU A 103 13.43 -3.82 10.82
N ALA A 104 14.17 -4.10 9.75
CA ALA A 104 13.75 -5.05 8.72
C ALA A 104 13.44 -6.42 9.33
N ASP A 105 14.30 -6.94 10.20
CA ASP A 105 14.11 -8.21 10.89
C ASP A 105 12.88 -8.20 11.81
N ALA A 106 12.66 -7.11 12.56
CA ALA A 106 11.49 -6.97 13.42
C ALA A 106 10.19 -6.96 12.59
N VAL A 107 10.17 -6.22 11.48
CA VAL A 107 9.00 -6.19 10.58
C VAL A 107 8.81 -7.57 9.94
N CYS A 108 9.88 -8.26 9.53
CA CYS A 108 9.82 -9.61 9.01
C CYS A 108 9.23 -10.59 10.04
N HIS A 109 9.65 -10.49 11.30
CA HIS A 109 9.19 -11.35 12.40
C HIS A 109 7.70 -11.14 12.73
N GLU A 110 7.27 -9.88 12.84
CA GLU A 110 5.89 -9.55 13.20
C GLU A 110 4.89 -9.84 12.08
N LEU A 111 5.35 -9.75 10.82
CA LEU A 111 4.50 -10.02 9.66
C LEU A 111 4.62 -11.47 9.15
N GLN A 112 5.27 -12.39 9.90
CA GLN A 112 5.32 -13.81 9.52
C GLN A 112 3.91 -14.42 9.51
N GLY A 113 3.57 -15.16 8.45
CA GLY A 113 2.32 -15.92 8.36
C GLY A 113 1.84 -16.10 6.92
N GLU A 114 0.64 -16.68 6.75
CA GLU A 114 0.05 -16.95 5.43
C GLU A 114 -0.63 -15.72 4.79
N LYS A 115 -0.45 -14.52 5.36
CA LYS A 115 -1.10 -13.30 4.89
C LYS A 115 -0.19 -12.53 3.96
N GLU A 116 -0.80 -11.98 2.92
CA GLU A 116 -0.09 -11.13 1.99
C GLU A 116 -0.15 -9.65 2.39
N PHE A 117 1.00 -8.97 2.40
CA PHE A 117 1.12 -7.57 2.82
C PHE A 117 1.33 -6.63 1.65
N HIS A 118 0.52 -5.59 1.60
CA HIS A 118 0.60 -4.58 0.55
C HIS A 118 0.87 -3.20 1.14
N PHE A 119 2.03 -2.66 0.84
CA PHE A 119 2.48 -1.34 1.22
C PHE A 119 2.20 -0.33 0.12
N LEU A 120 1.45 0.70 0.45
CA LEU A 120 1.19 1.83 -0.43
C LEU A 120 1.93 3.05 0.07
N GLN A 121 2.88 3.57 -0.69
CA GLN A 121 3.53 4.84 -0.42
C GLN A 121 3.09 5.89 -1.44
N THR A 122 2.38 6.92 -0.99
CA THR A 122 2.01 8.07 -1.84
C THR A 122 3.07 9.17 -1.71
N LYS A 123 3.72 9.60 -2.80
CA LYS A 123 4.59 10.79 -2.82
C LYS A 123 4.39 11.55 -4.14
N PRO A 124 3.73 12.72 -4.16
CA PRO A 124 3.49 13.46 -5.41
C PRO A 124 4.79 13.66 -6.22
N PRO A 125 4.81 13.39 -7.54
CA PRO A 125 3.70 13.00 -8.44
C PRO A 125 3.43 11.48 -8.54
N ALA A 126 4.18 10.64 -7.83
CA ALA A 126 4.15 9.18 -7.96
C ALA A 126 3.37 8.47 -6.82
N LEU A 127 2.87 7.27 -7.13
CA LEU A 127 2.35 6.33 -6.16
C LEU A 127 3.22 5.07 -6.23
N TYR A 128 3.90 4.76 -5.15
CA TYR A 128 4.70 3.55 -5.02
C TYR A 128 3.85 2.48 -4.33
N TYR A 129 3.86 1.29 -4.89
CA TYR A 129 3.19 0.12 -4.35
C TYR A 129 4.25 -0.96 -4.15
N LEU A 130 4.36 -1.49 -2.94
CA LEU A 130 5.27 -2.56 -2.61
C LEU A 130 4.45 -3.72 -2.06
N ARG A 131 4.61 -4.89 -2.68
CA ARG A 131 3.96 -6.14 -2.31
C ARG A 131 5.00 -6.99 -1.60
N TRP A 132 4.73 -7.32 -0.35
CA TRP A 132 5.65 -8.05 0.49
C TRP A 132 5.12 -9.46 0.75
N TRP A 133 5.93 -10.44 0.35
CA TRP A 133 5.77 -11.85 0.70
C TRP A 133 6.72 -12.15 1.86
N LEU A 134 6.19 -12.73 2.93
CA LEU A 134 6.95 -13.47 3.94
C LEU A 134 6.62 -14.96 3.81
#